data_AF-A0A9X1MGY0-F1
#
_entry.id   AF-A0A9X1MGY0-F1
#
_cell.length_a   1.000
_cell.length_b   1.000
_cell.length_c   1.000
_cell.angle_alpha   90.00
_cell.angle_beta   90.00
_cell.angle_gamma   90.00
#
_symmetry.space_group_name_H-M   'P 1'
#
loop_
_entity.id
_entity.type
_entity.pdbx_description
1 polymer ?
#
loop_
_entity_poly.entity_id
_entity_poly.type
_entity_poly.pdbx_seq_one_letter_code
_entity_poly.pdbx_strand_id
1 'polypeptide(L)'
;MSYSTKPPASARHFIRASAVAGALGLALVLGGCSSGGDASAGGQNTSVQTASEVKTSFGTYRQSTIDKSDPAWDLPDDAVATEVLAEYSRKEVAEAWHFALSFTAREGIDSALNGEGVSVQDWWKKNRSTFHPDNQSEMLTSLEQGKSVVQREPWQTRDYKGYSYIYDSGPRVLERTITPDAAWLAQDGSIAFRMNVNYTMNVVPGIGSAGDGRQVTNGFMTYSVRKTDAGDWGITSFLHDLRTFPG
;
A
#
# COMPACT_ATOMS: atom_id res chain seq x y z
N MET A 1 -47.09 58.16 24.47
CA MET A 1 -46.81 57.97 23.03
C MET A 1 -45.30 58.02 22.86
N SER A 2 -44.63 56.87 22.85
CA SER A 2 -43.17 56.78 22.76
C SER A 2 -42.74 56.65 21.30
N TYR A 3 -41.79 57.50 20.88
CA TYR A 3 -41.17 57.42 19.57
C TYR A 3 -39.96 56.47 19.56
N SER A 4 -39.88 55.76 18.44
CA SER A 4 -39.02 54.66 18.06
C SER A 4 -37.55 55.08 17.83
N THR A 5 -36.61 54.22 18.26
CA THR A 5 -35.19 54.29 17.94
C THR A 5 -34.81 53.20 16.94
N LYS A 6 -34.08 53.56 15.88
CA LYS A 6 -33.33 52.59 15.05
C LYS A 6 -31.96 53.19 14.68
N PRO A 7 -30.84 52.46 14.87
CA PRO A 7 -29.50 52.99 14.69
C PRO A 7 -28.96 52.86 13.24
N PRO A 8 -27.91 53.62 12.87
CA PRO A 8 -27.35 53.65 11.51
C PRO A 8 -26.33 52.52 11.23
N ALA A 9 -26.17 52.25 9.94
CA ALA A 9 -25.34 51.20 9.35
C ALA A 9 -23.83 51.42 9.54
N SER A 10 -23.12 50.35 9.86
CA SER A 10 -21.67 50.30 10.08
C SER A 10 -20.87 50.22 8.77
N ALA A 11 -19.75 50.94 8.78
CA ALA A 11 -18.77 51.05 7.71
C ALA A 11 -17.97 49.75 7.51
N ARG A 12 -17.84 49.31 6.24
CA ARG A 12 -16.98 48.19 5.84
C ARG A 12 -15.53 48.66 5.68
N HIS A 13 -14.65 48.11 6.52
CA HIS A 13 -13.20 48.21 6.35
C HIS A 13 -12.73 47.25 5.24
N PHE A 14 -11.89 47.76 4.34
CA PHE A 14 -11.08 46.97 3.43
C PHE A 14 -9.88 46.38 4.20
N ILE A 15 -9.81 45.06 4.30
CA ILE A 15 -8.57 44.35 4.66
C ILE A 15 -8.10 43.61 3.41
N ARG A 16 -6.92 44.00 2.92
CA ARG A 16 -6.13 43.22 1.97
C ARG A 16 -5.53 42.03 2.73
N ALA A 17 -5.88 40.80 2.33
CA ALA A 17 -5.14 39.60 2.71
C ALA A 17 -4.48 39.03 1.46
N SER A 18 -3.15 38.98 1.50
CA SER A 18 -2.28 38.36 0.52
C SER A 18 -2.23 36.83 0.71
N ALA A 19 -1.89 36.16 -0.39
CA ALA A 19 -1.33 34.81 -0.48
C ALA A 19 -2.26 33.63 -0.18
N VAL A 20 -2.80 33.10 -1.27
CA VAL A 20 -3.34 31.74 -1.42
C VAL A 20 -2.17 30.75 -1.31
N ALA A 21 -2.09 30.02 -0.20
CA ALA A 21 -1.41 28.73 -0.13
C ALA A 21 -2.53 27.68 -0.07
N GLY A 22 -2.89 27.16 -1.24
CA GLY A 22 -3.87 26.08 -1.36
C GLY A 22 -3.27 24.78 -0.86
N ALA A 23 -3.52 24.45 0.40
CA ALA A 23 -3.49 23.07 0.85
C ALA A 23 -4.70 22.37 0.21
N LEU A 24 -4.49 21.68 -0.92
CA LEU A 24 -5.44 20.68 -1.38
C LEU A 24 -5.42 19.55 -0.35
N GLY A 25 -6.37 19.61 0.58
CA GLY A 25 -6.72 18.47 1.40
C GLY A 25 -7.26 17.38 0.49
N LEU A 26 -6.52 16.27 0.42
CA LEU A 26 -6.96 15.02 -0.18
C LEU A 26 -8.15 14.50 0.63
N ALA A 27 -9.35 14.99 0.31
CA ALA A 27 -10.59 14.41 0.79
C ALA A 27 -10.87 13.16 -0.04
N LEU A 28 -10.30 12.03 0.41
CA LEU A 28 -10.76 10.70 -0.01
C LEU A 28 -12.22 10.58 0.42
N VAL A 29 -13.13 10.85 -0.51
CA VAL A 29 -14.54 10.48 -0.38
C VAL A 29 -14.58 8.95 -0.47
N LEU A 30 -14.58 8.30 0.69
CA LEU A 30 -14.92 6.89 0.84
C LEU A 30 -16.40 6.73 0.45
N GLY A 31 -16.63 6.58 -0.86
CA GLY A 31 -17.90 6.11 -1.39
C GLY A 31 -18.10 4.68 -0.90
N GLY A 32 -18.98 4.52 0.08
CA GLY A 32 -19.30 3.24 0.69
C GLY A 32 -19.88 2.27 -0.34
N CYS A 33 -19.15 1.19 -0.59
CA CYS A 33 -19.74 -0.10 -0.95
C CYS A 33 -19.59 -1.00 0.28
N SER A 34 -20.62 -0.99 1.13
CA SER A 34 -20.84 -2.02 2.13
C SER A 34 -21.39 -3.25 1.40
N SER A 35 -20.55 -4.26 1.22
CA SER A 35 -21.00 -5.63 0.94
C SER A 35 -20.15 -6.57 1.77
N GLY A 36 -20.78 -7.11 2.81
CA GLY A 36 -20.25 -8.21 3.59
C GLY A 36 -20.28 -9.48 2.75
N GLY A 37 -19.16 -10.19 2.75
CA GLY A 37 -19.03 -11.54 2.29
C GLY A 37 -17.84 -12.14 3.02
N ASP A 38 -18.12 -13.03 3.98
CA ASP A 38 -17.11 -13.92 4.54
C ASP A 38 -16.63 -14.85 3.42
N ALA A 39 -15.68 -14.39 2.62
CA ALA A 39 -14.95 -15.23 1.69
C ALA A 39 -13.89 -15.99 2.50
N SER A 40 -14.28 -17.09 3.13
CA SER A 40 -13.33 -18.17 3.46
C SER A 40 -12.97 -18.89 2.16
N ALA A 41 -12.32 -18.20 1.23
CA ALA A 41 -11.65 -18.85 0.12
C ALA A 41 -10.42 -19.53 0.70
N GLY A 42 -10.34 -20.86 0.58
CA GLY A 42 -9.16 -21.63 0.95
C GLY A 42 -7.96 -21.11 0.16
N GLY A 43 -7.21 -20.19 0.78
CA GLY A 43 -5.99 -19.64 0.21
C GLY A 43 -4.98 -20.76 0.09
N GLN A 44 -4.67 -21.16 -1.14
CA GLN A 44 -3.51 -22.01 -1.38
C GLN A 44 -2.25 -21.18 -1.07
N ASN A 45 -1.31 -21.76 -0.32
CA ASN A 45 -0.02 -21.13 -0.04
C ASN A 45 0.63 -20.73 -1.38
N THR A 46 0.92 -19.44 -1.55
CA THR A 46 1.64 -18.98 -2.74
C THR A 46 3.08 -19.45 -2.66
N SER A 47 3.63 -19.88 -3.80
CA SER A 47 5.04 -20.26 -3.88
C SER A 47 5.90 -19.02 -3.59
N VAL A 48 6.66 -19.06 -2.49
CA VAL A 48 7.62 -18.02 -2.13
C VAL A 48 8.89 -18.26 -2.95
N GLN A 49 9.05 -17.51 -4.04
CA GLN A 49 10.31 -17.48 -4.77
C GLN A 49 11.27 -16.47 -4.12
N THR A 50 12.57 -16.78 -4.11
CA THR A 50 13.60 -15.83 -3.69
C THR A 50 13.89 -14.85 -4.81
N ALA A 51 13.70 -13.55 -4.56
CA ALA A 51 13.93 -12.47 -5.51
C ALA A 51 15.37 -11.94 -5.45
N SER A 52 15.83 -11.59 -4.24
CA SER A 52 17.15 -11.02 -4.00
C SER A 52 17.56 -11.14 -2.55
N GLU A 53 18.87 -11.22 -2.29
CA GLU A 53 19.41 -11.04 -0.95
C GLU A 53 19.39 -9.55 -0.57
N VAL A 54 18.88 -9.26 0.61
CA VAL A 54 18.90 -7.93 1.21
C VAL A 54 19.81 -7.97 2.43
N LYS A 55 20.82 -7.09 2.42
CA LYS A 55 21.76 -6.91 3.52
C LYS A 55 21.29 -5.75 4.39
N THR A 56 21.23 -5.97 5.70
CA THR A 56 20.84 -4.97 6.69
C THR A 56 21.95 -4.80 7.72
N SER A 57 21.76 -3.83 8.63
CA SER A 57 22.59 -3.68 9.83
C SER A 57 22.49 -4.87 10.80
N PHE A 58 21.45 -5.71 10.68
CA PHE A 58 21.14 -6.84 11.56
C PHE A 58 21.48 -8.21 10.96
N GLY A 59 21.73 -8.30 9.66
CA GLY A 59 22.12 -9.52 8.97
C GLY A 59 21.65 -9.54 7.52
N THR A 60 21.55 -10.73 6.93
CA THR A 60 21.08 -10.91 5.54
C THR A 60 19.81 -11.74 5.53
N TYR A 61 18.86 -11.38 4.68
CA TYR A 61 17.68 -12.19 4.41
C TYR A 61 17.40 -12.24 2.91
N ARG A 62 16.52 -13.15 2.49
CA ARG A 62 16.03 -13.27 1.12
C ARG A 62 14.65 -12.66 1.00
N GLN A 63 14.52 -11.67 0.12
CA GLN A 63 13.24 -11.08 -0.25
C GLN A 63 12.45 -12.05 -1.11
N SER A 64 11.14 -12.10 -0.90
CA SER A 64 10.20 -12.90 -1.64
C SER A 64 9.67 -12.21 -2.90
N THR A 65 9.37 -12.98 -3.94
CA THR A 65 8.60 -12.59 -5.13
C THR A 65 7.53 -13.61 -5.42
N ILE A 66 6.52 -13.24 -6.21
CA ILE A 66 5.44 -14.11 -6.66
C ILE A 66 5.80 -14.88 -7.93
N ASP A 67 5.44 -16.16 -7.95
CA ASP A 67 5.54 -17.00 -9.13
C ASP A 67 4.44 -16.62 -10.13
N LYS A 68 4.74 -16.63 -11.42
CA LYS A 68 3.72 -16.38 -12.46
C LYS A 68 2.76 -17.55 -12.64
N SER A 69 3.11 -18.74 -12.15
CA SER A 69 2.19 -19.87 -12.09
C SER A 69 1.28 -19.83 -10.86
N ASP A 70 1.43 -18.83 -10.00
CA ASP A 70 0.58 -18.68 -8.82
C ASP A 70 -0.86 -18.38 -9.23
N PRO A 71 -1.89 -19.01 -8.62
CA PRO A 71 -3.28 -18.71 -8.93
C PRO A 71 -3.65 -17.22 -8.76
N ALA A 72 -2.96 -16.49 -7.87
CA ALA A 72 -3.14 -15.06 -7.72
C ALA A 72 -2.70 -14.25 -8.95
N TRP A 73 -1.86 -14.83 -9.82
CA TRP A 73 -1.43 -14.18 -11.05
C TRP A 73 -2.61 -13.94 -12.00
N ASP A 74 -3.63 -14.80 -11.96
CA ASP A 74 -4.82 -14.66 -12.77
C ASP A 74 -5.85 -13.75 -12.09
N LEU A 75 -6.27 -12.69 -12.77
CA LEU A 75 -7.35 -11.83 -12.30
C LEU A 75 -8.72 -12.44 -12.67
N PRO A 76 -9.59 -12.76 -11.70
CA PRO A 76 -10.93 -13.26 -11.97
C PRO A 76 -11.78 -12.25 -12.75
N ASP A 77 -12.69 -12.74 -13.59
CA ASP A 77 -13.58 -11.86 -14.38
C ASP A 77 -14.54 -11.08 -13.49
N ASP A 78 -15.08 -11.72 -12.46
CA ASP A 78 -16.01 -11.17 -11.48
C ASP A 78 -15.36 -10.17 -10.51
N ALA A 79 -14.03 -10.14 -10.42
CA ALA A 79 -13.31 -9.14 -9.63
C ALA A 79 -13.27 -7.76 -10.32
N VAL A 80 -13.61 -7.64 -11.61
CA VAL A 80 -13.46 -6.40 -12.37
C VAL A 80 -14.80 -5.71 -12.62
N ALA A 81 -14.93 -4.49 -12.11
CA ALA A 81 -16.14 -3.70 -12.30
C ALA A 81 -16.36 -3.32 -13.77
N THR A 82 -17.63 -3.25 -14.18
CA THR A 82 -18.02 -3.00 -15.58
C THR A 82 -17.45 -1.68 -16.11
N GLU A 83 -17.39 -0.64 -15.28
CA GLU A 83 -16.83 0.67 -15.64
C GLU A 83 -15.33 0.61 -15.98
N VAL A 84 -14.58 -0.32 -15.39
CA VAL A 84 -13.17 -0.52 -15.75
C VAL A 84 -13.09 -1.09 -17.16
N LEU A 85 -13.95 -2.06 -17.49
CA LEU A 85 -13.99 -2.70 -18.81
C LEU A 85 -14.58 -1.79 -19.91
N ALA A 86 -15.27 -0.72 -19.52
CA ALA A 86 -15.73 0.31 -20.45
C ALA A 86 -14.57 1.21 -20.93
N GLU A 87 -13.56 1.42 -20.07
CA GLU A 87 -12.42 2.30 -20.35
C GLU A 87 -11.16 1.55 -20.78
N TYR A 88 -10.96 0.34 -20.25
CA TYR A 88 -9.76 -0.46 -20.46
C TYR A 88 -10.11 -1.82 -21.06
N SER A 89 -9.27 -2.28 -21.99
CA SER A 89 -9.39 -3.64 -22.50
C SER A 89 -9.06 -4.66 -21.41
N ARG A 90 -9.64 -5.86 -21.46
CA ARG A 90 -9.33 -6.95 -20.49
C ARG A 90 -7.83 -7.24 -20.40
N LYS A 91 -7.14 -7.15 -21.54
CA LYS A 91 -5.68 -7.33 -21.61
C LYS A 91 -4.94 -6.27 -20.79
N GLU A 92 -5.35 -5.00 -20.89
CA GLU A 92 -4.75 -3.92 -20.11
C GLU A 92 -5.02 -4.06 -18.62
N VAL A 93 -6.23 -4.47 -18.24
CA VAL A 93 -6.56 -4.73 -16.83
C VAL A 93 -5.69 -5.86 -16.28
N ALA A 94 -5.46 -6.94 -17.04
CA ALA A 94 -4.58 -8.02 -16.64
C ALA A 94 -3.11 -7.58 -16.53
N GLU A 95 -2.60 -6.76 -17.46
CA GLU A 95 -1.26 -6.17 -17.36
C GLU A 95 -1.10 -5.30 -16.11
N ALA A 96 -2.10 -4.46 -15.81
CA ALA A 96 -2.15 -3.60 -14.64
C ALA A 96 -2.19 -4.43 -13.34
N TRP A 97 -2.96 -5.52 -13.33
CA TRP A 97 -3.03 -6.48 -12.22
C TRP A 97 -1.67 -7.10 -11.95
N HIS A 98 -1.00 -7.67 -12.95
CA HIS A 98 0.32 -8.29 -12.78
C HIS A 98 1.35 -7.29 -12.23
N PHE A 99 1.29 -6.04 -12.69
CA PHE A 99 2.14 -4.96 -12.21
C PHE A 99 1.89 -4.68 -10.71
N ALA A 100 0.63 -4.46 -10.32
CA ALA A 100 0.25 -4.16 -8.94
C ALA A 100 0.53 -5.34 -8.00
N LEU A 101 0.24 -6.57 -8.44
CA LEU A 101 0.51 -7.81 -7.71
C LEU A 101 2.01 -8.01 -7.45
N SER A 102 2.84 -7.79 -8.48
CA SER A 102 4.30 -7.89 -8.35
C SER A 102 4.84 -6.87 -7.35
N PHE A 103 4.31 -5.65 -7.36
CA PHE A 103 4.69 -4.62 -6.38
C PHE A 103 4.24 -5.00 -4.97
N THR A 104 3.00 -5.48 -4.82
CA THR A 104 2.45 -5.96 -3.54
C THR A 104 3.33 -7.05 -2.93
N ALA A 105 3.69 -8.06 -3.71
CA ALA A 105 4.53 -9.16 -3.25
C ALA A 105 5.93 -8.68 -2.82
N ARG A 106 6.58 -7.84 -3.63
CA ARG A 106 7.98 -7.43 -3.41
C ARG A 106 8.12 -6.31 -2.39
N GLU A 107 7.32 -5.26 -2.50
CA GLU A 107 7.47 -4.03 -1.74
C GLU A 107 6.30 -3.78 -0.80
N GLY A 108 5.09 -4.23 -1.14
CA GLY A 108 3.96 -4.20 -0.22
C GLY A 108 4.23 -5.06 1.02
N ILE A 109 4.52 -6.34 0.84
CA ILE A 109 4.69 -7.32 1.92
C ILE A 109 6.13 -7.36 2.44
N ASP A 110 7.12 -7.41 1.54
CA ASP A 110 8.48 -7.82 1.90
C ASP A 110 9.55 -6.77 1.53
N SER A 111 9.25 -5.48 1.74
CA SER A 111 10.13 -4.39 1.26
C SER A 111 11.56 -4.49 1.80
N ALA A 112 12.53 -4.05 0.99
CA ALA A 112 13.91 -3.86 1.44
C ALA A 112 14.04 -2.74 2.49
N LEU A 113 13.04 -1.85 2.55
CA LEU A 113 12.94 -0.92 3.67
C LEU A 113 12.86 -1.72 4.97
N ASN A 114 12.13 -2.86 5.00
CA ASN A 114 11.88 -3.70 6.19
C ASN A 114 13.21 -4.24 6.74
N GLY A 115 13.48 -3.98 8.03
CA GLY A 115 14.75 -4.30 8.68
C GLY A 115 15.96 -3.39 8.40
N GLU A 116 15.79 -2.15 7.93
CA GLU A 116 16.90 -1.22 7.61
C GLU A 116 17.85 -1.74 6.50
N GLY A 117 17.31 -2.48 5.51
CA GLY A 117 18.11 -2.97 4.39
C GLY A 117 18.59 -1.86 3.46
N VAL A 118 17.82 -0.77 3.36
CA VAL A 118 18.15 0.42 2.57
C VAL A 118 17.58 1.67 3.24
N SER A 119 18.17 2.84 2.95
CA SER A 119 17.56 4.12 3.34
C SER A 119 16.32 4.41 2.48
N VAL A 120 15.41 5.26 2.97
CA VAL A 120 14.26 5.74 2.17
C VAL A 120 14.71 6.37 0.85
N GLN A 121 15.81 7.14 0.87
CA GLN A 121 16.33 7.82 -0.32
C GLN A 121 16.90 6.82 -1.35
N ASP A 122 17.64 5.81 -0.90
CA ASP A 122 18.18 4.78 -1.80
C ASP A 122 17.07 3.90 -2.38
N TRP A 123 16.09 3.55 -1.54
CA TRP A 123 14.90 2.83 -1.98
C TRP A 123 14.12 3.64 -3.03
N TRP A 124 13.90 4.92 -2.76
CA TRP A 124 13.21 5.83 -3.67
C TRP A 124 13.94 5.96 -5.00
N LYS A 125 15.26 6.17 -4.97
CA LYS A 125 16.09 6.25 -6.17
C LYS A 125 15.94 5.02 -7.07
N LYS A 126 15.83 3.82 -6.46
CA LYS A 126 15.63 2.55 -7.18
C LYS A 126 14.19 2.40 -7.70
N ASN A 127 13.19 2.79 -6.92
CA ASN A 127 11.79 2.48 -7.20
C ASN A 127 10.98 3.61 -7.83
N ARG A 128 11.52 4.83 -7.95
CA ARG A 128 10.80 6.02 -8.44
C ARG A 128 10.06 5.80 -9.76
N SER A 129 10.62 5.00 -10.68
CA SER A 129 10.03 4.71 -12.00
C SER A 129 8.79 3.82 -11.92
N THR A 130 8.53 3.19 -10.77
CA THR A 130 7.32 2.41 -10.50
C THR A 130 6.14 3.32 -10.17
N PHE A 131 6.40 4.59 -9.87
CA PHE A 131 5.38 5.58 -9.55
C PHE A 131 5.11 6.45 -10.76
N HIS A 132 3.83 6.73 -10.99
CA HIS A 132 3.41 7.63 -12.04
C HIS A 132 4.08 9.02 -11.83
N PRO A 133 4.66 9.65 -12.87
CA PRO A 133 5.41 10.91 -12.73
C PRO A 133 4.67 12.00 -11.96
N ASP A 134 3.37 12.16 -12.25
CA ASP A 134 2.50 13.15 -11.59
C ASP A 134 2.37 12.94 -10.07
N ASN A 135 2.57 11.71 -9.59
CA ASN A 135 2.37 11.33 -8.19
C ASN A 135 3.69 11.17 -7.42
N GLN A 136 4.85 11.25 -8.09
CA GLN A 136 6.15 10.96 -7.48
C GLN A 136 6.46 11.84 -6.25
N SER A 137 6.14 13.13 -6.31
CA SER A 137 6.38 14.07 -5.21
C SER A 137 5.56 13.71 -3.96
N GLU A 138 4.28 13.38 -4.15
CA GLU A 138 3.38 12.98 -3.07
C GLU A 138 3.79 11.63 -2.45
N MET A 139 4.20 10.68 -3.30
CA MET A 139 4.68 9.36 -2.87
C MET A 139 5.94 9.47 -2.00
N LEU A 140 6.92 10.26 -2.43
CA LEU A 140 8.13 10.52 -1.63
C LEU A 140 7.78 11.18 -0.30
N THR A 141 6.92 12.21 -0.34
CA THR A 141 6.47 12.91 0.88
C THR A 141 5.81 11.94 1.86
N SER A 142 4.93 11.06 1.37
CA SER A 142 4.27 10.05 2.19
C SER A 142 5.29 9.08 2.81
N LEU A 143 6.23 8.56 2.02
CA LEU A 143 7.31 7.68 2.49
C LEU A 143 8.16 8.31 3.60
N GLU A 144 8.54 9.58 3.43
CA GLU A 144 9.33 10.35 4.41
C GLU A 144 8.54 10.63 5.69
N GLN A 145 7.22 10.82 5.59
CA GLN A 145 6.32 10.98 6.73
C GLN A 145 5.96 9.66 7.42
N GLY A 146 6.46 8.52 6.92
CA GLY A 146 6.14 7.20 7.46
C GLY A 146 4.73 6.70 7.09
N LYS A 147 4.00 7.41 6.22
CA LYS A 147 2.74 6.96 5.62
C LYS A 147 3.09 6.18 4.37
N SER A 148 3.05 4.87 4.41
CA SER A 148 3.87 4.13 3.46
C SER A 148 3.10 3.30 2.45
N VAL A 149 3.46 3.53 1.18
CA VAL A 149 3.13 2.72 0.00
C VAL A 149 3.74 1.33 0.03
N VAL A 150 4.75 1.15 0.88
CA VAL A 150 5.27 -0.16 1.30
C VAL A 150 4.80 -0.45 2.70
N GLN A 151 4.48 -1.69 3.07
CA GLN A 151 4.17 -1.97 4.48
C GLN A 151 5.43 -1.79 5.31
N ARG A 152 5.49 -0.65 5.97
CA ARG A 152 6.44 -0.33 7.01
C ARG A 152 5.85 -0.86 8.30
N GLU A 153 5.88 -2.18 8.52
CA GLU A 153 5.50 -2.72 9.83
C GLU A 153 6.30 -1.93 10.89
N PRO A 154 5.60 -1.36 11.90
CA PRO A 154 6.15 -0.32 12.76
C PRO A 154 7.51 -0.76 13.28
N TRP A 155 8.51 -0.09 12.73
CA TRP A 155 9.90 -0.46 12.78
C TRP A 155 10.31 -0.81 14.18
N GLN A 156 10.74 -2.05 14.30
CA GLN A 156 11.57 -2.49 15.38
C GLN A 156 12.91 -1.80 15.19
N THR A 157 12.98 -0.54 15.63
CA THR A 157 14.23 -0.03 16.17
C THR A 157 14.75 -1.09 17.14
N ARG A 158 16.06 -1.13 17.37
CA ARG A 158 16.70 -2.01 18.35
C ARG A 158 15.96 -2.07 19.71
N ASP A 159 15.13 -1.08 20.02
CA ASP A 159 14.39 -0.90 21.25
C ASP A 159 12.96 -1.50 21.27
N TYR A 160 12.45 -2.06 20.16
CA TYR A 160 11.16 -2.76 20.18
C TYR A 160 11.29 -4.11 20.89
N LYS A 161 10.58 -4.25 22.01
CA LYS A 161 10.71 -5.41 22.91
C LYS A 161 9.75 -6.56 22.59
N GLY A 162 8.91 -6.45 21.56
CA GLY A 162 7.90 -7.46 21.26
C GLY A 162 8.43 -8.65 20.46
N TYR A 163 9.23 -8.41 19.41
CA TYR A 163 9.90 -9.42 18.58
C TYR A 163 11.01 -8.76 17.73
N SER A 164 11.74 -9.54 16.92
CA SER A 164 12.77 -9.10 15.95
C SER A 164 12.73 -10.02 14.73
N TYR A 165 12.97 -9.55 13.51
CA TYR A 165 13.09 -10.48 12.37
C TYR A 165 14.31 -11.40 12.50
N ILE A 166 14.21 -12.60 11.92
CA ILE A 166 15.36 -13.50 11.75
C ILE A 166 16.13 -13.12 10.49
N TYR A 167 17.45 -12.95 10.61
CA TYR A 167 18.37 -12.56 9.52
C TYR A 167 19.43 -13.65 9.24
N ASP A 168 18.98 -14.89 8.99
CA ASP A 168 19.81 -16.08 8.86
C ASP A 168 19.99 -16.57 7.40
N SER A 169 19.94 -15.66 6.43
CA SER A 169 19.99 -15.91 4.98
C SER A 169 18.81 -16.68 4.37
N GLY A 170 17.81 -17.07 5.18
CA GLY A 170 16.55 -17.64 4.72
C GLY A 170 15.57 -16.61 4.14
N PRO A 171 14.47 -17.07 3.52
CA PRO A 171 13.36 -16.19 3.17
C PRO A 171 12.72 -15.61 4.43
N ARG A 172 12.48 -14.30 4.43
CA ARG A 172 11.84 -13.63 5.58
C ARG A 172 10.35 -13.94 5.66
N VAL A 173 9.68 -13.94 4.51
CA VAL A 173 8.30 -14.41 4.36
C VAL A 173 8.33 -15.92 4.16
N LEU A 174 7.69 -16.66 5.06
CA LEU A 174 7.59 -18.12 5.00
C LEU A 174 6.44 -18.56 4.10
N GLU A 175 5.30 -17.91 4.28
CA GLU A 175 4.05 -18.20 3.62
C GLU A 175 3.39 -16.88 3.28
N ARG A 176 2.70 -16.83 2.15
CA ARG A 176 1.77 -15.74 1.88
C ARG A 176 0.64 -16.21 0.98
N THR A 177 -0.44 -15.46 1.00
CA THR A 177 -1.59 -15.52 0.09
C THR A 177 -1.92 -14.10 -0.32
N ILE A 178 -2.09 -13.89 -1.63
CA ILE A 178 -2.61 -12.64 -2.18
C ILE A 178 -3.82 -13.02 -3.00
N THR A 179 -5.01 -12.52 -2.65
CA THR A 179 -6.24 -12.82 -3.38
C THR A 179 -6.80 -11.53 -3.97
N PRO A 180 -7.11 -11.49 -5.27
CA PRO A 180 -7.85 -10.36 -5.85
C PRO A 180 -9.21 -10.24 -5.18
N ASP A 181 -9.55 -9.04 -4.70
CA ASP A 181 -10.85 -8.74 -4.07
C ASP A 181 -11.74 -7.98 -5.04
N ALA A 182 -11.25 -6.85 -5.56
CA ALA A 182 -11.99 -5.99 -6.46
C ALA A 182 -11.05 -5.11 -7.31
N ALA A 183 -11.51 -4.75 -8.51
CA ALA A 183 -10.92 -3.74 -9.38
C ALA A 183 -11.98 -2.73 -9.81
N TRP A 184 -11.74 -1.43 -9.58
CA TRP A 184 -12.67 -0.36 -9.92
C TRP A 184 -11.96 0.84 -10.54
N LEU A 185 -12.73 1.72 -11.19
CA LEU A 185 -12.22 2.95 -11.76
C LEU A 185 -12.14 4.04 -10.68
N ALA A 186 -10.95 4.55 -10.41
CA ALA A 186 -10.76 5.66 -9.47
C ALA A 186 -11.14 7.00 -10.12
N GLN A 187 -11.33 8.03 -9.29
CA GLN A 187 -11.76 9.36 -9.75
C GLN A 187 -10.78 10.03 -10.72
N ASP A 188 -9.50 9.68 -10.67
CA ASP A 188 -8.43 10.18 -11.54
C ASP A 188 -8.26 9.36 -12.85
N GLY A 189 -9.19 8.42 -13.10
CA GLY A 189 -9.18 7.51 -14.24
C GLY A 189 -8.22 6.33 -14.10
N SER A 190 -7.52 6.17 -12.98
CA SER A 190 -6.67 5.00 -12.73
C SER A 190 -7.50 3.74 -12.40
N ILE A 191 -6.91 2.56 -12.60
CA ILE A 191 -7.49 1.29 -12.14
C ILE A 191 -7.02 1.06 -10.72
N ALA A 192 -7.94 0.96 -9.76
CA ALA A 192 -7.64 0.61 -8.39
C ALA A 192 -7.89 -0.88 -8.16
N PHE A 193 -6.91 -1.58 -7.60
CA PHE A 193 -7.01 -2.99 -7.22
C PHE A 193 -6.94 -3.12 -5.71
N ARG A 194 -7.92 -3.79 -5.11
CA ARG A 194 -7.86 -4.26 -3.72
C ARG A 194 -7.44 -5.72 -3.70
N MET A 195 -6.46 -6.02 -2.87
CA MET A 195 -5.88 -7.34 -2.69
C MET A 195 -5.97 -7.71 -1.23
N ASN A 196 -6.63 -8.83 -0.95
CA ASN A 196 -6.59 -9.42 0.38
C ASN A 196 -5.24 -10.13 0.55
N VAL A 197 -4.51 -9.80 1.60
CA VAL A 197 -3.20 -10.37 1.88
C VAL A 197 -3.22 -11.10 3.21
N ASN A 198 -2.53 -12.23 3.24
CA ASN A 198 -2.19 -12.95 4.46
C ASN A 198 -0.75 -13.42 4.31
N TYR A 199 0.12 -13.16 5.28
CA TYR A 199 1.50 -13.63 5.22
C TYR A 199 2.05 -13.95 6.60
N THR A 200 2.95 -14.93 6.63
CA THR A 200 3.67 -15.39 7.82
C THR A 200 5.14 -15.05 7.68
N MET A 201 5.72 -14.42 8.70
CA MET A 201 7.15 -14.12 8.77
C MET A 201 7.80 -14.79 9.98
N ASN A 202 9.08 -15.11 9.83
CA ASN A 202 9.92 -15.61 10.92
C ASN A 202 10.42 -14.47 11.81
N VAL A 203 10.19 -14.60 13.12
CA VAL A 203 10.59 -13.62 14.13
C VAL A 203 11.21 -14.30 15.35
N VAL A 204 12.16 -13.63 15.98
CA VAL A 204 12.63 -13.92 17.33
C VAL A 204 11.69 -13.22 18.31
N PRO A 205 10.95 -13.95 19.17
CA PRO A 205 10.13 -13.32 20.20
C PRO A 205 10.99 -12.46 21.12
N GLY A 206 10.48 -11.28 21.49
CA GLY A 206 11.14 -10.41 22.45
C GLY A 206 11.02 -10.92 23.88
N ILE A 207 11.74 -10.29 24.81
CA ILE A 207 11.73 -10.68 26.22
C ILE A 207 10.30 -10.56 26.78
N GLY A 208 9.72 -11.69 27.20
CA GLY A 208 8.38 -11.76 27.77
C GLY A 208 7.26 -12.03 26.75
N SER A 209 7.58 -12.21 25.47
CA SER A 209 6.62 -12.62 24.44
C SER A 209 6.50 -14.14 24.40
N ALA A 210 5.28 -14.65 24.58
CA ALA A 210 4.94 -16.02 24.22
C ALA A 210 4.61 -16.04 22.72
N GLY A 211 5.28 -16.91 21.95
CA GLY A 211 5.03 -17.09 20.53
C GLY A 211 5.93 -18.18 19.98
N ASP A 212 5.51 -18.84 18.91
CA ASP A 212 6.24 -19.95 18.27
C ASP A 212 7.42 -19.49 17.38
N GLY A 213 7.72 -18.19 17.39
CA GLY A 213 8.71 -17.57 16.51
C GLY A 213 8.13 -17.13 15.17
N ARG A 214 6.80 -17.04 15.06
CA ARG A 214 6.13 -16.54 13.86
C ARG A 214 5.26 -15.33 14.14
N GLN A 215 5.06 -14.58 13.08
CA GLN A 215 4.16 -13.46 13.03
C GLN A 215 3.25 -13.65 11.82
N VAL A 216 1.95 -13.51 12.03
CA VAL A 216 0.94 -13.57 10.96
C VAL A 216 0.37 -12.17 10.77
N THR A 217 0.42 -11.67 9.55
CA THR A 217 -0.22 -10.41 9.18
C THR A 217 -1.29 -10.67 8.12
N ASN A 218 -2.49 -10.12 8.32
CA ASN A 218 -3.58 -10.18 7.35
C ASN A 218 -4.28 -8.83 7.19
N GLY A 219 -4.98 -8.66 6.08
CA GLY A 219 -5.74 -7.45 5.79
C GLY A 219 -5.88 -7.23 4.30
N PHE A 220 -5.86 -5.97 3.87
CA PHE A 220 -5.84 -5.64 2.45
C PHE A 220 -4.82 -4.57 2.11
N MET A 221 -4.35 -4.63 0.87
CA MET A 221 -3.57 -3.59 0.22
C MET A 221 -4.31 -3.16 -1.05
N THR A 222 -4.44 -1.85 -1.24
CA THR A 222 -5.03 -1.27 -2.43
C THR A 222 -3.97 -0.44 -3.15
N TYR A 223 -3.84 -0.65 -4.45
CA TYR A 223 -2.99 0.16 -5.32
C TYR A 223 -3.78 0.66 -6.52
N SER A 224 -3.71 1.97 -6.78
CA SER A 224 -4.19 2.58 -8.01
C SER A 224 -3.06 2.68 -9.01
N VAL A 225 -3.31 2.30 -10.27
CA VAL A 225 -2.31 2.31 -11.33
C VAL A 225 -2.87 2.90 -12.62
N ARG A 226 -2.01 3.62 -13.34
CA ARG A 226 -2.34 4.24 -14.63
C ARG A 226 -1.15 4.15 -15.57
N LYS A 227 -1.41 4.08 -16.88
CA LYS A 227 -0.36 4.22 -17.89
C LYS A 227 0.22 5.62 -17.88
N THR A 228 1.54 5.70 -17.98
CA THR A 228 2.29 6.92 -18.28
C THR A 228 2.19 7.25 -19.77
N ASP A 229 2.65 8.43 -20.17
CA ASP A 229 2.76 8.81 -21.59
C ASP A 229 3.64 7.84 -22.41
N ALA A 230 4.57 7.14 -21.76
CA ALA A 230 5.41 6.12 -22.37
C ALA A 230 4.70 4.76 -22.54
N GLY A 231 3.50 4.60 -21.99
CA GLY A 231 2.70 3.37 -22.01
C GLY A 231 2.99 2.41 -20.85
N ASP A 232 3.97 2.71 -19.99
CA ASP A 232 4.28 1.92 -18.80
C ASP A 232 3.27 2.16 -17.68
N TRP A 233 2.95 1.13 -16.90
CA TRP A 233 2.12 1.26 -15.69
C TRP A 233 2.90 1.92 -14.55
N GLY A 234 2.24 2.85 -13.85
CA GLY A 234 2.78 3.49 -12.64
C GLY A 234 1.73 3.59 -11.53
N ILE A 235 2.17 3.45 -10.28
CA ILE A 235 1.33 3.62 -9.08
C ILE A 235 0.99 5.10 -8.91
N THR A 236 -0.30 5.40 -8.75
CA THR A 236 -0.83 6.76 -8.53
C THR A 236 -1.31 6.97 -7.09
N SER A 237 -1.80 5.92 -6.43
CA SER A 237 -2.29 5.98 -5.05
C SER A 237 -2.15 4.62 -4.34
N PHE A 238 -2.25 4.61 -3.01
CA PHE A 238 -2.26 3.40 -2.21
C PHE A 238 -3.10 3.55 -0.94
N LEU A 239 -3.59 2.44 -0.41
CA LEU A 239 -4.27 2.34 0.88
C LEU A 239 -4.04 0.95 1.47
N HIS A 240 -3.53 0.85 2.70
CA HIS A 240 -3.37 -0.42 3.40
C HIS A 240 -4.16 -0.42 4.70
N ASP A 241 -4.75 -1.57 5.03
CA ASP A 241 -5.29 -1.86 6.36
C ASP A 241 -4.85 -3.28 6.72
N LEU A 242 -3.78 -3.37 7.48
CA LEU A 242 -3.18 -4.64 7.89
C LEU A 242 -3.23 -4.77 9.42
N ARG A 243 -3.39 -6.02 9.85
CA ARG A 243 -3.42 -6.42 11.25
C ARG A 243 -2.41 -7.53 11.47
N THR A 244 -1.59 -7.37 12.48
CA THR A 244 -0.51 -8.28 12.84
C THR A 244 -0.83 -8.99 14.15
N PHE A 245 -0.59 -10.30 14.17
CA PHE A 245 -0.84 -11.19 15.29
C PHE A 245 0.42 -12.03 15.58
N PRO A 246 0.70 -12.35 16.86
CA PRO A 246 1.66 -13.40 17.18
C PRO A 246 1.15 -14.76 16.67
N GLY A 247 2.06 -15.57 16.14
CA GLY A 247 1.83 -16.96 15.75
C GLY A 247 1.82 -17.93 16.93
#